data_AF-A0A2E1NHN1-F1
#
_entry.id   AF-A0A2E1NHN1-F1
#
_cell.length_a   1.000
_cell.length_b   1.000
_cell.length_c   1.000
_cell.angle_alpha   90.00
_cell.angle_beta   90.00
_cell.angle_gamma   90.00
#
_symmetry.space_group_name_H-M   'P 1'
#
loop_
_entity.id
_entity.type
_entity.pdbx_description
1 polymer ?
#
loop_
_entity_poly.entity_id
_entity_poly.type
_entity_poly.pdbx_seq_one_letter_code
_entity_poly.pdbx_strand_id
1 'polypeptide(L)'
;MDGLVNSFFRLLLPSKISVKTEKLLKNITLLLGLLSAIAIIFDWYPLTMFLSFPFCLIWIYCAWLRTEPQLKWVNLIFLFIYSYGIGRYFLNL
;
A
#
# COMPACT_ATOMS: atom_id res chain seq x y z
N MET A 1 -3.38 18.91 4.56
CA MET A 1 -2.67 17.69 4.10
C MET A 1 -3.62 16.68 3.47
N ASP A 2 -4.75 16.35 4.11
CA ASP A 2 -5.73 15.39 3.55
C ASP A 2 -6.31 15.79 2.20
N GLY A 3 -6.53 17.09 1.96
CA GLY A 3 -7.08 17.59 0.69
C GLY A 3 -6.19 17.32 -0.52
N LEU A 4 -4.86 17.48 -0.38
CA LEU A 4 -3.89 17.24 -1.46
C LEU A 4 -3.81 15.75 -1.81
N VAL A 5 -3.69 14.89 -0.80
CA VAL A 5 -3.67 13.44 -0.97
C VAL A 5 -4.97 12.98 -1.64
N ASN A 6 -6.12 13.45 -1.15
CA ASN A 6 -7.41 13.09 -1.73
C ASN A 6 -7.55 13.60 -3.18
N SER A 7 -7.01 14.77 -3.51
CA SER A 7 -7.02 15.30 -4.87
C SER A 7 -6.15 14.47 -5.82
N PHE A 8 -4.97 14.03 -5.36
CA PHE A 8 -4.09 13.15 -6.11
C PHE A 8 -4.75 11.79 -6.40
N PHE A 9 -5.36 11.17 -5.39
CA PHE A 9 -6.08 9.91 -5.57
C PHE A 9 -7.31 10.04 -6.46
N ARG A 10 -8.03 11.18 -6.42
CA ARG A 10 -9.13 11.45 -7.37
C ARG A 10 -8.66 11.57 -8.82
N LEU A 11 -7.46 12.10 -9.04
CA LEU A 11 -6.88 12.23 -10.37
C LEU A 11 -6.45 10.87 -10.93
N LEU A 12 -5.90 10.01 -10.07
CA LEU A 12 -5.22 8.78 -10.47
C LEU A 12 -6.13 7.55 -10.49
N LEU A 13 -7.18 7.50 -9.66
CA LEU A 13 -8.03 6.32 -9.47
C LEU A 13 -9.53 6.66 -9.46
N PRO A 14 -10.39 5.74 -9.93
CA PRO A 14 -11.83 5.94 -9.96
C PRO A 14 -12.40 6.07 -8.55
N SER A 15 -13.20 7.11 -8.32
CA SER A 15 -13.82 7.41 -7.01
C SER A 15 -14.94 6.45 -6.60
N LYS A 16 -15.41 5.62 -7.53
CA LYS A 16 -16.44 4.61 -7.28
C LYS A 16 -16.02 3.29 -7.91
N ILE A 17 -15.99 2.23 -7.10
CA ILE A 17 -15.78 0.85 -7.56
C ILE A 17 -16.94 -0.03 -7.16
N SER A 18 -17.17 -1.11 -7.91
CA SER A 18 -18.13 -2.14 -7.53
C SER A 18 -17.70 -2.81 -6.22
N VAL A 19 -18.69 -3.20 -5.40
CA VAL A 19 -18.47 -3.93 -4.14
C VAL A 19 -17.69 -5.24 -4.38
N LYS A 20 -17.90 -5.88 -5.54
CA LYS A 20 -17.15 -7.10 -5.92
C LYS A 20 -15.65 -6.82 -6.10
N THR A 21 -15.32 -5.70 -6.74
CA THR A 21 -13.93 -5.26 -6.98
C THR A 21 -13.27 -4.83 -5.67
N GLU A 22 -13.98 -4.10 -4.80
CA GLU A 22 -13.46 -3.73 -3.48
C GLU A 22 -13.11 -4.97 -2.65
N LYS A 23 -14.01 -5.98 -2.64
CA LYS A 23 -13.77 -7.25 -1.94
C LYS A 23 -12.57 -8.01 -2.51
N LEU A 24 -12.42 -8.03 -3.84
CA LEU A 24 -11.27 -8.63 -4.50
C LEU A 24 -9.97 -7.94 -4.09
N LEU A 25 -9.93 -6.59 -4.13
CA LEU A 25 -8.76 -5.81 -3.73
C LEU A 25 -8.39 -6.06 -2.27
N LYS A 26 -9.37 -6.07 -1.36
CA LYS A 26 -9.15 -6.38 0.05
C LYS A 26 -8.58 -7.79 0.25
N ASN A 27 -9.09 -8.79 -0.47
CA ASN A 27 -8.57 -10.16 -0.40
C ASN A 27 -7.13 -10.26 -0.93
N ILE A 28 -6.82 -9.60 -2.06
CA ILE A 28 -5.45 -9.53 -2.59
C ILE A 28 -4.53 -8.85 -1.57
N THR A 29 -4.99 -7.77 -0.95
CA THR A 29 -4.24 -7.05 0.08
C THR A 29 -3.96 -7.93 1.29
N LEU A 30 -4.96 -8.70 1.76
CA LEU A 30 -4.78 -9.64 2.85
C LEU A 30 -3.73 -10.71 2.51
N LEU A 31 -3.78 -11.27 1.30
CA LEU A 31 -2.80 -12.24 0.84
C LEU A 31 -1.39 -11.65 0.77
N LEU A 32 -1.24 -10.45 0.19
CA LEU A 32 0.03 -9.74 0.11
C LEU A 32 0.58 -9.39 1.51
N GLY A 33 -0.28 -8.97 2.44
CA GLY A 33 0.10 -8.69 3.82
C GLY A 33 0.58 -9.94 4.56
N LEU A 34 -0.09 -11.09 4.34
CA LEU A 34 0.34 -12.37 4.89
C LEU A 34 1.69 -12.80 4.32
N LEU A 35 1.88 -12.72 3.01
CA LEU A 35 3.15 -13.05 2.35
C LEU A 35 4.28 -12.10 2.79
N SER A 36 3.97 -10.82 2.97
CA SER A 36 4.89 -9.83 3.54
C SER A 36 5.33 -10.21 4.96
N ALA A 37 4.39 -10.55 5.84
CA ALA A 37 4.70 -10.96 7.21
C ALA A 37 5.55 -12.23 7.25
N ILE A 38 5.24 -13.22 6.40
CA ILE A 38 6.06 -14.43 6.24
C ILE A 38 7.48 -14.06 5.79
N ALA A 39 7.60 -13.24 4.74
CA ALA A 39 8.90 -12.80 4.24
C ALA A 39 9.73 -12.06 5.32
N ILE A 40 9.07 -11.30 6.21
CA ILE A 40 9.72 -10.62 7.34
C ILE A 40 10.23 -11.63 8.36
N ILE A 41 9.42 -12.62 8.74
CA ILE A 41 9.81 -13.66 9.71
C ILE A 41 11.01 -14.48 9.20
N PHE A 42 11.05 -14.77 7.91
CA PHE A 42 12.14 -15.54 7.29
C PHE A 42 13.31 -14.68 6.79
N ASP A 43 13.31 -13.38 7.07
CA ASP A 43 14.35 -12.42 6.65
C ASP A 43 14.66 -12.47 5.12
N TRP A 44 13.61 -12.61 4.30
CA TRP A 44 13.72 -12.69 2.85
C TRP A 44 13.94 -11.33 2.19
N TYR A 45 14.95 -10.57 2.64
CA TYR A 45 15.33 -9.32 2.00
C TYR A 45 15.80 -9.57 0.55
N PRO A 46 15.34 -8.81 -0.46
CA PRO A 46 14.49 -7.61 -0.42
C PRO A 46 12.99 -7.87 -0.65
N LEU A 47 12.56 -9.13 -0.77
CA LEU A 47 11.18 -9.51 -1.12
C LEU A 47 10.14 -8.91 -0.18
N THR A 48 10.51 -8.75 1.10
CA THR A 48 9.70 -8.06 2.12
C THR A 48 9.22 -6.68 1.66
N MET A 49 10.11 -5.88 1.08
CA MET A 49 9.80 -4.53 0.62
C MET A 49 8.92 -4.55 -0.64
N PHE A 50 9.23 -5.46 -1.58
CA PHE A 50 8.47 -5.60 -2.82
C PHE A 50 7.05 -6.13 -2.61
N LEU A 51 6.80 -6.93 -1.57
CA LEU A 51 5.46 -7.38 -1.20
C LEU A 51 4.70 -6.32 -0.39
N SER A 52 5.40 -5.62 0.51
CA SER A 52 4.78 -4.62 1.37
C SER A 52 4.41 -3.34 0.62
N PHE A 53 5.15 -2.98 -0.43
CA PHE A 53 4.86 -1.81 -1.26
C PHE A 53 3.47 -1.86 -1.94
N PRO A 54 3.13 -2.87 -2.76
CA PRO A 54 1.79 -2.99 -3.37
C PRO A 54 0.70 -3.22 -2.32
N PHE A 55 1.01 -3.92 -1.23
CA PHE A 55 0.10 -4.05 -0.09
C PHE A 55 -0.32 -2.67 0.47
N CYS A 56 0.65 -1.80 0.76
CA CYS A 56 0.37 -0.44 1.26
C CYS A 56 -0.41 0.40 0.24
N LEU A 57 -0.06 0.34 -1.05
CA LEU A 57 -0.79 1.06 -2.10
C LEU A 57 -2.28 0.72 -2.13
N ILE A 58 -2.61 -0.58 -2.10
CA ILE A 58 -4.01 -1.02 -2.16
C ILE A 58 -4.76 -0.62 -0.88
N TRP A 59 -4.11 -0.68 0.29
CA TRP A 59 -4.71 -0.21 1.54
C TRP A 59 -4.96 1.29 1.56
N ILE A 60 -4.06 2.12 1.04
CA ILE A 60 -4.28 3.57 0.92
C ILE A 60 -5.51 3.83 0.05
N TYR A 61 -5.65 3.11 -1.05
CA TYR A 61 -6.81 3.24 -1.93
C TYR A 61 -8.12 2.81 -1.24
N CYS A 62 -8.12 1.67 -0.55
CA CYS A 62 -9.28 1.20 0.22
C CYS A 62 -9.64 2.18 1.37
N ALA A 63 -8.64 2.69 2.09
CA ALA A 63 -8.83 3.67 3.16
C ALA A 63 -9.37 5.01 2.62
N TRP A 64 -8.95 5.39 1.42
CA TRP A 64 -9.45 6.57 0.74
C TRP A 64 -10.93 6.40 0.34
N LEU A 65 -11.31 5.26 -0.23
CA LEU A 65 -12.71 4.93 -0.59
C LEU A 65 -13.66 4.93 0.61
N ARG A 66 -13.19 4.48 1.78
CA ARG A 66 -13.98 4.40 3.02
C ARG A 66 -13.79 5.60 3.95
N THR A 67 -13.03 6.61 3.52
CA THR A 67 -12.74 7.83 4.29
C THR A 67 -12.15 7.56 5.68
N GLU A 68 -11.24 6.60 5.78
CA GLU A 68 -10.52 6.26 7.02
C GLU A 68 -9.15 6.97 7.06
N PRO A 69 -9.02 8.11 7.76
CA PRO A 69 -7.83 8.95 7.66
C PRO A 69 -6.58 8.30 8.27
N GLN A 70 -6.72 7.63 9.41
CA GLN A 70 -5.58 7.01 10.12
C GLN A 70 -4.92 5.90 9.29
N LEU A 71 -5.73 5.01 8.71
CA LEU A 71 -5.25 3.91 7.86
C LEU A 71 -4.57 4.41 6.59
N LYS A 72 -5.07 5.51 6.02
CA LYS A 72 -4.47 6.20 4.88
C LYS A 72 -3.08 6.74 5.21
N TRP A 73 -2.94 7.47 6.33
CA TRP A 73 -1.67 8.09 6.71
C TRP A 73 -0.60 7.06 7.08
N VAL A 74 -0.95 6.03 7.85
CA VAL A 74 0.00 4.97 8.24
C VAL A 74 0.55 4.25 7.00
N ASN A 75 -0.33 3.82 6.09
CA ASN A 75 0.13 3.13 4.88
C ASN A 75 0.90 4.06 3.94
N LEU A 76 0.61 5.35 3.92
CA LEU A 76 1.37 6.33 3.15
C LEU A 76 2.79 6.52 3.71
N ILE A 77 2.95 6.55 5.03
CA ILE A 77 4.28 6.56 5.67
C ILE A 77 5.06 5.28 5.32
N PHE A 78 4.43 4.11 5.46
CA PHE A 78 5.05 2.84 5.08
C PHE A 78 5.43 2.79 3.59
N LEU A 79 4.57 3.31 2.72
CA LEU A 79 4.86 3.43 1.30
C LEU A 79 6.15 4.21 1.05
N PHE A 80 6.35 5.36 1.72
CA PHE A 80 7.56 6.15 1.57
C PHE A 80 8.80 5.43 2.09
N ILE A 81 8.70 4.74 3.23
CA ILE A 81 9.81 3.95 3.80
C ILE A 81 10.21 2.82 2.84
N TYR A 82 9.23 2.05 2.33
CA TYR A 82 9.50 0.98 1.37
C TYR A 82 10.03 1.52 0.05
N SER A 83 9.56 2.67 -0.42
CA SER A 83 10.10 3.35 -1.61
C SER A 83 11.57 3.70 -1.44
N TYR A 84 11.93 4.24 -0.26
CA TYR A 84 13.31 4.54 0.07
C TYR A 84 14.18 3.27 0.14
N GLY A 85 13.70 2.21 0.80
CA GLY A 85 14.40 0.92 0.86
C GLY A 85 14.61 0.28 -0.51
N ILE A 86 13.60 0.31 -1.38
CA ILE A 86 13.69 -0.17 -2.77
C ILE A 86 14.67 0.70 -3.57
N GLY A 87 14.59 2.03 -3.44
CA GLY A 87 15.52 2.95 -4.10
C GLY A 87 16.97 2.69 -3.68
N ARG A 88 17.22 2.51 -2.38
CA ARG A 88 18.51 2.13 -1.83
C ARG A 88 19.01 0.80 -2.40
N TYR A 89 18.15 -0.22 -2.46
CA TYR A 89 18.47 -1.53 -3.03
C TYR A 89 18.91 -1.43 -4.49
N PHE A 90 18.21 -0.65 -5.32
CA PHE A 90 18.60 -0.47 -6.72
C PHE A 90 19.84 0.42 -6.90
N LEU A 91 20.03 1.41 -6.04
CA LEU A 91 21.15 2.35 -6.11
C LEU A 91 22.42 1.84 -5.40
N ASN A 92 22.39 0.67 -4.76
CA ASN A 92 23.48 0.11 -3.95
C ASN A 92 24.08 1.12 -2.94
N LEU A 93 23.22 1.98 -2.38
CA LEU A 93 23.56 2.95 -1.32
C LEU A 93 23.56 2.31 0.07
#